data_AF-A0A1D7TGV1-F1
#
_entry.id   AF-A0A1D7TGV1-F1
#
_cell.length_a   1.000
_cell.length_b   1.000
_cell.length_c   1.000
_cell.angle_alpha   90.00
_cell.angle_beta   90.00
_cell.angle_gamma   90.00
#
_symmetry.space_group_name_H-M   'P 1'
#
loop_
_entity.id
_entity.type
_entity.pdbx_description
1 polymer ?
#
loop_
_entity_poly.entity_id
_entity_poly.type
_entity_poly.pdbx_seq_one_letter_code
_entity_poly.pdbx_strand_id
1 'polypeptide(L)'
;MFFKEFRDRLGISQKEAFEKLEIQQATLAKYESQSIAPSSSVIKKYCETLNANPTFLFFGQEPHLLSATPQISIENGYLLNDLSSLFSQDELAQKLREILIEALLKRVKGIIKEGTFVKLLDAFSLGSHVRQRPFLFLYYVFQIISVAKNQPNTTIQNAKQFIIETIQNFKTFSWKNQPAFTEKIKQDITELIDSDFTESECQLLIEQTDTVLILLERTMSPMVIKAHRGVFHT
;
A
#
# COMPACT_ATOMS: atom_id res chain seq x y z
N MET A 1 -22.93 -16.38 24.83
CA MET A 1 -22.71 -15.97 23.41
C MET A 1 -23.20 -14.54 23.25
N PHE A 2 -22.60 -13.78 22.34
CA PHE A 2 -22.67 -12.30 22.30
C PHE A 2 -23.60 -11.77 21.19
N PHE A 3 -24.67 -12.51 20.86
CA PHE A 3 -25.60 -12.15 19.77
C PHE A 3 -26.34 -10.84 20.02
N LYS A 4 -26.78 -10.61 21.27
CA LYS A 4 -27.45 -9.37 21.67
C LYS A 4 -26.50 -8.18 21.58
N GLU A 5 -25.30 -8.32 22.13
CA GLU A 5 -24.28 -7.26 22.08
C GLU A 5 -23.83 -6.97 20.64
N PHE A 6 -23.73 -8.00 19.79
CA PHE A 6 -23.47 -7.81 18.37
C PHE A 6 -24.55 -6.97 17.71
N ARG A 7 -25.84 -7.32 17.92
CA ARG A 7 -26.97 -6.57 17.38
C ARG A 7 -27.00 -5.13 17.88
N ASP A 8 -26.79 -4.93 19.18
CA ASP A 8 -26.80 -3.61 19.81
C ASP A 8 -25.65 -2.73 19.23
N ARG A 9 -24.48 -3.32 18.91
CA ARG A 9 -23.38 -2.63 18.23
C ARG A 9 -23.66 -2.28 16.77
N LEU A 10 -24.47 -3.08 16.06
CA LEU A 10 -24.95 -2.73 14.73
C LEU A 10 -25.98 -1.58 14.76
N GLY A 11 -26.49 -1.21 15.94
CA GLY A 11 -27.52 -0.19 16.08
C GLY A 11 -28.87 -0.59 15.47
N ILE A 12 -29.13 -1.89 15.30
CA ILE A 12 -30.38 -2.40 14.72
C ILE A 12 -31.30 -2.98 15.79
N SER A 13 -32.60 -2.84 15.55
CA SER A 13 -33.65 -3.45 16.38
C SER A 13 -33.68 -4.97 16.23
N GLN A 14 -34.25 -5.66 17.22
CA GLN A 14 -34.48 -7.11 17.13
C GLN A 14 -35.39 -7.48 15.95
N LYS A 15 -36.30 -6.57 15.56
CA LYS A 15 -37.17 -6.72 14.39
C LYS A 15 -36.34 -6.78 13.10
N GLU A 16 -35.54 -5.76 12.87
CA GLU A 16 -34.67 -5.68 11.68
C GLU A 16 -33.70 -6.86 11.60
N ALA A 17 -33.20 -7.34 12.74
CA ALA A 17 -32.29 -8.48 12.79
C ALA A 17 -32.96 -9.79 12.33
N PHE A 18 -34.17 -10.12 12.82
CA PHE A 18 -34.82 -11.37 12.41
C PHE A 18 -35.28 -11.34 10.96
N GLU A 19 -35.70 -10.17 10.46
CA GLU A 19 -36.09 -9.96 9.07
C GLU A 19 -34.87 -10.15 8.15
N LYS A 20 -33.73 -9.51 8.46
CA LYS A 20 -32.48 -9.66 7.70
C LYS A 20 -31.98 -11.10 7.69
N LEU A 21 -31.97 -11.77 8.85
CA LEU A 21 -31.47 -13.13 8.98
C LEU A 21 -32.45 -14.19 8.46
N GLU A 22 -33.67 -13.80 8.11
CA GLU A 22 -34.76 -14.72 7.75
C GLU A 22 -34.92 -15.84 8.78
N ILE A 23 -35.04 -15.45 10.06
CA ILE A 23 -35.31 -16.35 11.18
C ILE A 23 -36.53 -15.87 11.96
N GLN A 24 -37.16 -16.74 12.74
CA GLN A 24 -38.29 -16.35 13.57
C GLN A 24 -37.83 -15.44 14.72
N GLN A 25 -38.58 -14.37 14.99
CA GLN A 25 -38.29 -13.43 16.09
C GLN A 25 -38.17 -14.13 17.46
N ALA A 26 -39.07 -15.08 17.75
CA ALA A 26 -39.02 -15.85 19.00
C ALA A 26 -37.74 -16.70 19.13
N THR A 27 -37.21 -17.18 18.00
CA THR A 27 -35.97 -17.95 17.94
C THR A 27 -34.75 -17.06 18.15
N LEU A 28 -34.74 -15.87 17.54
CA LEU A 28 -33.72 -14.84 17.79
C LEU A 28 -33.67 -14.45 19.27
N ALA A 29 -34.82 -14.21 19.90
CA ALA A 29 -34.88 -13.85 21.31
C ALA A 29 -34.25 -14.92 22.22
N LYS A 30 -34.44 -16.20 21.90
CA LYS A 30 -33.83 -17.32 22.65
C LYS A 30 -32.31 -17.40 22.47
N TYR A 31 -31.77 -16.98 21.33
CA TYR A 31 -30.33 -16.87 21.11
C TYR A 31 -29.73 -15.71 21.92
N GLU A 32 -30.40 -14.56 21.90
CA GLU A 32 -29.97 -13.36 22.64
C GLU A 32 -30.06 -13.53 24.17
N SER A 33 -31.04 -14.30 24.67
CA SER A 33 -31.14 -14.67 26.08
C SER A 33 -30.25 -15.83 26.49
N GLN A 34 -29.48 -16.40 25.55
CA GLN A 34 -28.63 -17.57 25.74
C GLN A 34 -29.41 -18.82 26.22
N SER A 35 -30.72 -18.86 25.99
CA SER A 35 -31.58 -19.97 26.38
C SER A 35 -31.45 -21.17 25.44
N ILE A 36 -31.00 -20.95 24.20
CA ILE A 36 -30.69 -22.00 23.20
C ILE A 36 -29.42 -21.62 22.43
N ALA A 37 -28.58 -22.61 22.11
CA ALA A 37 -27.45 -22.44 21.21
C ALA A 37 -27.91 -22.44 19.73
N PRO A 38 -27.45 -21.50 18.89
CA PRO A 38 -27.77 -21.47 17.47
C PRO A 38 -27.10 -22.62 16.72
N SER A 39 -27.72 -23.06 15.63
CA SER A 39 -27.11 -24.02 14.71
C SER A 39 -25.99 -23.37 13.89
N SER A 40 -25.12 -24.19 13.30
CA SER A 40 -24.12 -23.74 12.33
C SER A 40 -24.73 -22.97 11.15
N SER A 41 -25.93 -23.36 10.71
CA SER A 41 -26.67 -22.64 9.65
C SER A 41 -27.09 -21.23 10.05
N VAL A 42 -27.48 -21.02 11.31
CA VAL A 42 -27.80 -19.69 11.83
C VAL A 42 -26.54 -18.85 11.97
N ILE A 43 -25.46 -19.42 12.50
CA ILE A 43 -24.16 -18.71 12.61
C ILE A 43 -23.67 -18.27 11.23
N LYS A 44 -23.79 -19.14 10.23
CA LYS A 44 -23.48 -18.81 8.84
C LYS A 44 -24.29 -17.62 8.32
N LYS A 45 -25.60 -17.56 8.58
CA LYS A 45 -26.46 -16.40 8.23
C LYS A 45 -25.99 -15.11 8.90
N TYR A 46 -25.55 -15.16 10.16
CA TYR A 46 -24.97 -13.99 10.83
C TYR A 46 -23.70 -13.51 10.13
N CYS A 47 -22.80 -14.43 9.77
CA CYS A 47 -21.58 -14.09 9.06
C CYS A 47 -21.86 -13.54 7.66
N GLU A 48 -22.75 -14.17 6.88
CA GLU A 48 -23.01 -13.80 5.49
C GLU A 48 -23.90 -12.56 5.33
N THR A 49 -24.91 -12.40 6.19
CA THR A 49 -25.92 -11.33 6.02
C THR A 49 -25.61 -10.09 6.85
N LEU A 50 -25.05 -10.26 8.05
CA LEU A 50 -24.73 -9.17 8.96
C LEU A 50 -23.23 -8.91 9.08
N ASN A 51 -22.41 -9.60 8.28
CA ASN A 51 -20.95 -9.49 8.30
C ASN A 51 -20.35 -9.74 9.70
N ALA A 52 -20.95 -10.64 10.48
CA ALA A 52 -20.57 -10.90 11.85
C ALA A 52 -19.24 -11.66 11.95
N ASN A 53 -18.34 -11.25 12.85
CA ASN A 53 -17.16 -12.04 13.20
C ASN A 53 -17.58 -13.20 14.12
N PRO A 54 -17.40 -14.48 13.73
CA PRO A 54 -17.77 -15.60 14.58
C PRO A 54 -17.03 -15.59 15.92
N THR A 55 -15.78 -15.13 15.97
CA THR A 55 -15.01 -15.01 17.22
C THR A 55 -15.70 -14.05 18.19
N PHE A 56 -16.29 -12.95 17.71
CA PHE A 56 -17.10 -12.07 18.53
C PHE A 56 -18.38 -12.75 18.99
N LEU A 57 -19.14 -13.40 18.09
CA LEU A 57 -20.39 -14.08 18.45
C LEU A 57 -20.21 -15.12 19.56
N PHE A 58 -19.09 -15.85 19.55
CA PHE A 58 -18.79 -16.87 20.55
C PHE A 58 -18.14 -16.30 21.82
N PHE A 59 -17.14 -15.42 21.68
CA PHE A 59 -16.23 -15.05 22.76
C PHE A 59 -16.23 -13.56 23.12
N GLY A 60 -16.95 -12.73 22.38
CA GLY A 60 -17.04 -11.28 22.63
C GLY A 60 -15.75 -10.52 22.29
N GLN A 61 -14.82 -11.15 21.58
CA GLN A 61 -13.55 -10.56 21.19
C GLN A 61 -13.74 -9.69 19.93
N GLU A 62 -13.36 -8.42 20.03
CA GLU A 62 -13.35 -7.50 18.89
C GLU A 62 -12.35 -7.97 17.80
N PRO A 63 -12.56 -7.60 16.52
CA PRO A 63 -13.65 -6.78 16.00
C PRO A 63 -14.98 -7.55 15.89
N HIS A 64 -16.11 -6.91 16.22
CA HIS A 64 -17.44 -7.51 16.18
C HIS A 64 -17.96 -7.76 14.75
N LEU A 65 -17.59 -6.91 13.81
CA LEU A 65 -17.73 -7.17 12.38
C LEU A 65 -16.51 -7.95 11.88
N LEU A 66 -16.68 -8.75 10.83
CA LEU A 66 -15.59 -9.11 9.95
C LEU A 66 -15.06 -7.80 9.36
N SER A 67 -14.08 -7.19 10.02
CA SER A 67 -13.43 -6.00 9.50
C SER A 67 -12.75 -6.35 8.19
N ALA A 68 -12.80 -5.42 7.25
CA ALA A 68 -11.94 -5.38 6.06
C ALA A 68 -10.46 -5.13 6.44
N THR A 69 -9.98 -5.75 7.53
CA THR A 69 -8.56 -5.96 7.76
C THR A 69 -8.04 -6.81 6.61
N PRO A 70 -6.93 -6.41 5.97
CA PRO A 70 -6.38 -7.14 4.84
C PRO A 70 -6.25 -8.62 5.21
N GLN A 71 -6.66 -9.50 4.31
CA GLN A 71 -6.52 -10.94 4.44
C GLN A 71 -5.03 -11.30 4.48
N ILE A 72 -4.38 -11.14 5.63
CA ILE A 72 -3.15 -11.84 5.92
C ILE A 72 -3.55 -13.29 6.20
N SER A 73 -2.85 -14.24 5.58
CA SER A 73 -3.05 -15.64 5.89
C SER A 73 -2.78 -15.87 7.39
N ILE A 74 -3.37 -16.92 7.96
CA ILE A 74 -3.11 -17.33 9.35
C ILE A 74 -1.60 -17.49 9.59
N GLU A 75 -0.89 -18.08 8.63
CA GLU A 75 0.56 -18.24 8.64
C GLU A 75 1.30 -16.90 8.73
N ASN A 76 0.93 -15.92 7.88
CA ASN A 76 1.53 -14.59 7.92
C ASN A 76 1.21 -13.86 9.24
N GLY A 77 0.04 -14.10 9.84
CA GLY A 77 -0.32 -13.59 11.16
C GLY A 77 0.58 -14.12 12.26
N TYR A 78 0.90 -15.42 12.27
CA TYR A 78 1.85 -15.99 13.23
C TYR A 78 3.26 -15.42 13.04
N LEU A 79 3.74 -15.30 11.79
CA LEU A 79 5.04 -14.70 11.51
C LEU A 79 5.12 -13.25 12.01
N LEU A 80 4.07 -12.45 11.81
CA LEU A 80 4.03 -11.07 12.33
C LEU A 80 4.06 -11.02 13.86
N ASN A 81 3.37 -11.95 14.53
CA ASN A 81 3.43 -12.06 16.00
C ASN A 81 4.83 -12.44 16.47
N ASP A 82 5.47 -13.42 15.83
CA ASP A 82 6.84 -13.82 16.16
C ASP A 82 7.81 -12.65 15.95
N LEU A 83 7.71 -11.94 14.82
CA LEU A 83 8.51 -10.75 14.56
C LEU A 83 8.26 -9.64 15.59
N SER A 84 7.03 -9.48 16.08
CA SER A 84 6.69 -8.50 17.13
C SER A 84 7.32 -8.79 18.49
N SER A 85 7.74 -10.04 18.72
CA SER A 85 8.49 -10.43 19.92
C SER A 85 10.01 -10.20 19.76
N LEU A 86 10.51 -10.14 18.52
CA LEU A 86 11.92 -9.98 18.20
C LEU A 86 12.33 -8.52 17.98
N PHE A 87 11.38 -7.68 17.56
CA PHE A 87 11.62 -6.28 17.23
C PHE A 87 10.74 -5.36 18.09
N SER A 88 11.23 -4.14 18.36
CA SER A 88 10.34 -3.09 18.87
C SER A 88 9.25 -2.77 17.85
N GLN A 89 8.11 -2.23 18.30
CA GLN A 89 7.01 -1.89 17.39
C GLN A 89 7.44 -0.86 16.33
N ASP A 90 8.29 0.10 16.70
CA ASP A 90 8.84 1.08 15.77
C ASP A 90 9.76 0.42 14.72
N GLU A 91 10.64 -0.49 15.15
CA GLU A 91 11.52 -1.22 14.24
C GLU A 91 10.74 -2.14 13.31
N LEU A 92 9.76 -2.87 13.82
CA LEU A 92 8.90 -3.73 13.02
C LEU A 92 8.13 -2.91 11.97
N ALA A 93 7.53 -1.79 12.39
CA ALA A 93 6.83 -0.89 11.48
C ALA A 93 7.77 -0.37 10.38
N GLN A 94 9.01 -0.02 10.72
CA GLN A 94 10.00 0.42 9.73
C GLN A 94 10.33 -0.69 8.71
N LYS A 95 10.57 -1.92 9.16
CA LYS A 95 10.85 -3.05 8.26
C LYS A 95 9.66 -3.38 7.36
N LEU A 96 8.43 -3.33 7.89
CA LEU A 96 7.22 -3.55 7.10
C LEU A 96 7.02 -2.45 6.05
N ARG A 97 7.31 -1.19 6.41
CA ARG A 97 7.32 -0.08 5.44
C ARG A 97 8.35 -0.28 4.34
N GLU A 98 9.56 -0.72 4.68
CA GLU A 98 10.59 -1.06 3.68
C GLU A 98 10.10 -2.14 2.70
N ILE A 99 9.52 -3.23 3.20
CA ILE A 99 8.94 -4.30 2.37
C ILE A 99 7.86 -3.74 1.44
N LEU A 100 6.98 -2.89 1.96
CA LEU A 100 5.92 -2.26 1.18
C LEU A 100 6.49 -1.36 0.08
N ILE A 101 7.45 -0.49 0.39
CA ILE A 101 8.11 0.39 -0.58
C ILE A 101 8.83 -0.43 -1.66
N GLU A 102 9.53 -1.51 -1.29
CA GLU A 102 10.15 -2.42 -2.26
C GLU A 102 9.12 -3.05 -3.20
N ALA A 103 7.96 -3.46 -2.69
CA ALA A 103 6.88 -4.01 -3.51
C ALA A 103 6.31 -2.95 -4.48
N LEU A 104 6.13 -1.71 -4.02
CA LEU A 104 5.69 -0.59 -4.87
C LEU A 104 6.70 -0.30 -5.99
N LEU A 105 8.00 -0.20 -5.66
CA LEU A 105 9.06 0.01 -6.66
C LEU A 105 9.16 -1.14 -7.67
N LYS A 106 8.84 -2.38 -7.26
CA LYS A 106 8.77 -3.53 -8.18
C LYS A 106 7.65 -3.39 -9.21
N ARG A 107 6.50 -2.76 -8.88
CA ARG A 107 5.43 -2.49 -9.87
C ARG A 107 5.95 -1.63 -11.02
N VAL A 108 6.71 -0.59 -10.69
CA VAL A 108 7.43 0.23 -11.68
C VAL A 108 8.37 -0.64 -12.54
N LYS A 109 9.14 -1.53 -11.91
CA LYS A 109 10.07 -2.42 -12.63
C LYS A 109 9.38 -3.39 -13.60
N GLY A 110 8.25 -3.96 -13.18
CA GLY A 110 7.49 -4.96 -13.94
C GLY A 110 6.93 -4.38 -15.23
N ILE A 111 6.26 -3.22 -15.15
CA ILE A 111 5.64 -2.56 -16.30
C ILE A 111 6.70 -2.00 -17.26
N ILE A 112 7.80 -1.44 -16.74
CA ILE A 112 8.92 -1.05 -17.61
C ILE A 112 9.45 -2.25 -18.38
N LYS A 113 9.58 -3.43 -17.75
CA LYS A 113 10.03 -4.66 -18.42
C LYS A 113 9.03 -5.26 -19.42
N GLU A 114 7.74 -5.20 -19.13
CA GLU A 114 6.68 -5.82 -19.96
C GLU A 114 6.12 -4.89 -21.04
N GLY A 115 6.31 -3.57 -20.89
CA GLY A 115 5.84 -2.56 -21.82
C GLY A 115 6.44 -2.70 -23.22
N THR A 116 5.69 -2.25 -24.22
CA THR A 116 6.09 -2.13 -25.64
C THR A 116 7.46 -1.48 -25.80
N PHE A 117 7.84 -0.60 -24.86
CA PHE A 117 9.10 0.12 -24.83
C PHE A 117 10.34 -0.78 -24.57
N VAL A 118 10.29 -1.75 -23.65
CA VAL A 118 11.44 -2.68 -23.45
C VAL A 118 11.54 -3.68 -24.59
N LYS A 119 10.41 -4.13 -25.16
CA LYS A 119 10.42 -4.93 -26.40
C LYS A 119 11.03 -4.14 -27.57
N LEU A 120 10.73 -2.84 -27.69
CA LEU A 120 11.36 -1.93 -28.66
C LEU A 120 12.86 -1.74 -28.38
N LEU A 121 13.27 -1.51 -27.14
CA LEU A 121 14.68 -1.32 -26.76
C LEU A 121 15.52 -2.58 -26.94
N ASP A 122 14.97 -3.74 -26.60
CA ASP A 122 15.58 -5.05 -26.82
C ASP A 122 15.69 -5.33 -28.33
N ALA A 123 14.69 -4.94 -29.14
CA ALA A 123 14.71 -5.07 -30.60
C ALA A 123 15.77 -4.17 -31.28
N PHE A 124 16.15 -3.05 -30.66
CA PHE A 124 17.22 -2.17 -31.16
C PHE A 124 18.62 -2.52 -30.63
N SER A 125 18.77 -3.63 -29.89
CA SER A 125 20.07 -4.10 -29.33
C SER A 125 20.81 -3.05 -28.48
N LEU A 126 20.09 -2.19 -27.77
CA LEU A 126 20.69 -1.34 -26.75
C LEU A 126 20.79 -2.14 -25.45
N GLY A 127 21.97 -2.69 -25.17
CA GLY A 127 22.25 -3.65 -24.11
C GLY A 127 21.85 -3.26 -22.66
N SER A 128 22.21 -4.13 -21.72
CA SER A 128 21.76 -4.15 -20.31
C SER A 128 21.78 -2.81 -19.54
N HIS A 129 22.57 -1.83 -20.00
CA HIS A 129 22.69 -0.48 -19.46
C HIS A 129 21.44 0.41 -19.62
N VAL A 130 20.50 0.10 -20.52
CA VAL A 130 19.29 0.93 -20.70
C VAL A 130 18.27 0.75 -19.56
N ARG A 131 18.25 -0.42 -18.90
CA ARG A 131 17.32 -0.73 -17.80
C ARG A 131 17.49 0.15 -16.56
N GLN A 132 18.62 0.85 -16.41
CA GLN A 132 18.90 1.72 -15.26
C GLN A 132 18.34 3.14 -15.41
N ARG A 133 18.00 3.59 -16.63
CA ARG A 133 17.63 5.00 -16.88
C ARG A 133 16.30 5.42 -16.24
N PRO A 134 15.21 4.63 -16.28
CA PRO A 134 13.98 4.99 -15.57
C PRO A 134 14.14 5.03 -14.04
N PHE A 135 14.94 4.11 -13.48
CA PHE A 135 15.24 4.11 -12.03
C PHE A 135 16.11 5.30 -11.65
N LEU A 136 17.07 5.68 -12.50
CA LEU A 136 17.85 6.89 -12.31
C LEU A 136 16.98 8.15 -12.42
N PHE A 137 16.00 8.17 -13.33
CA PHE A 137 15.03 9.26 -13.42
C PHE A 137 14.20 9.37 -12.14
N LEU A 138 13.62 8.26 -11.65
CA LEU A 138 12.90 8.23 -10.39
C LEU A 138 13.78 8.67 -9.22
N TYR A 139 15.04 8.26 -9.19
CA TYR A 139 15.98 8.70 -8.17
C TYR A 139 16.19 10.21 -8.18
N TYR A 140 16.25 10.84 -9.36
CA TYR A 140 16.33 12.30 -9.48
C TYR A 140 15.05 12.98 -9.00
N VAL A 141 13.88 12.45 -9.38
CA VAL A 141 12.58 12.94 -8.90
C VAL A 141 12.51 12.89 -7.37
N PHE A 142 12.90 11.77 -6.75
CA PHE A 142 12.88 11.63 -5.30
C PHE A 142 13.95 12.45 -4.58
N GLN A 143 15.08 12.78 -5.22
CA GLN A 143 16.02 13.78 -4.69
C GLN A 143 15.37 15.17 -4.65
N ILE A 144 14.66 15.56 -5.71
CA ILE A 144 13.94 16.85 -5.76
C ILE A 144 12.84 16.89 -4.69
N ILE A 145 12.07 15.79 -4.54
CA ILE A 145 11.05 15.66 -3.48
C ILE A 145 11.67 15.79 -2.10
N SER A 146 12.83 15.15 -1.86
CA SER A 146 13.55 15.26 -0.58
C SER A 146 13.93 16.71 -0.26
N VAL A 147 14.42 17.45 -1.25
CA VAL A 147 14.71 18.89 -1.09
C VAL A 147 13.44 19.69 -0.77
N ALA A 148 12.38 19.49 -1.55
CA ALA A 148 11.14 20.26 -1.42
C ALA A 148 10.43 20.02 -0.08
N LYS A 149 10.43 18.78 0.43
CA LYS A 149 9.85 18.39 1.72
C LYS A 149 10.54 19.07 2.90
N ASN A 150 11.85 19.32 2.78
CA ASN A 150 12.65 19.93 3.84
C ASN A 150 12.62 21.47 3.82
N GLN A 151 11.91 22.09 2.88
CA GLN A 151 11.75 23.55 2.84
C GLN A 151 10.68 24.01 3.86
N PRO A 152 10.93 25.11 4.60
CA PRO A 152 9.95 25.66 5.52
C PRO A 152 8.71 26.14 4.74
N ASN A 153 7.52 25.75 5.21
CA ASN A 153 6.19 26.04 4.65
C ASN A 153 5.69 25.18 3.48
N THR A 154 6.39 24.11 3.10
CA THR A 154 5.85 23.16 2.11
C THR A 154 4.78 22.27 2.77
N THR A 155 3.50 22.49 2.46
CA THR A 155 2.41 21.57 2.84
C THR A 155 1.97 20.80 1.61
N ILE A 156 2.24 19.49 1.57
CA ILE A 156 1.83 18.62 0.47
C ILE A 156 0.43 18.10 0.80
N GLN A 157 -0.60 18.65 0.16
CA GLN A 157 -2.00 18.24 0.36
C GLN A 157 -2.42 17.04 -0.51
N ASN A 158 -1.82 16.91 -1.70
CA ASN A 158 -2.08 15.83 -2.64
C ASN A 158 -0.74 15.26 -3.11
N ALA A 159 -0.36 14.14 -2.51
CA ALA A 159 0.90 13.45 -2.72
C ALA A 159 1.04 12.90 -4.14
N LYS A 160 -0.02 12.30 -4.70
CA LYS A 160 0.02 11.79 -6.08
C LYS A 160 0.28 12.92 -7.06
N GLN A 161 -0.52 13.98 -6.98
CA GLN A 161 -0.41 15.14 -7.86
C GLN A 161 0.96 15.81 -7.71
N PHE A 162 1.47 15.92 -6.48
CA PHE A 162 2.80 16.46 -6.23
C PHE A 162 3.92 15.66 -6.91
N ILE A 163 3.86 14.32 -6.86
CA ILE A 163 4.83 13.47 -7.57
C ILE A 163 4.70 13.65 -9.09
N ILE A 164 3.47 13.65 -9.62
CA ILE A 164 3.19 13.83 -11.05
C ILE A 164 3.73 15.19 -11.54
N GLU A 165 3.44 16.27 -10.82
CA GLU A 165 3.93 17.60 -11.16
C GLU A 165 5.46 17.67 -11.09
N THR A 166 6.07 17.02 -10.10
CA THR A 166 7.54 16.93 -10.01
C THR A 166 8.13 16.22 -11.23
N ILE A 167 7.50 15.13 -11.68
CA ILE A 167 7.90 14.40 -12.90
C ILE A 167 7.74 15.29 -14.13
N GLN A 168 6.59 15.94 -14.31
CA GLN A 168 6.27 16.75 -15.49
C GLN A 168 7.15 18.00 -15.59
N ASN A 169 7.42 18.65 -14.46
CA ASN A 169 8.28 19.84 -14.37
C ASN A 169 9.78 19.51 -14.48
N PHE A 170 10.16 18.23 -14.42
CA PHE A 170 11.54 17.82 -14.63
C PHE A 170 12.01 18.23 -16.03
N LYS A 171 13.05 19.07 -16.08
CA LYS A 171 13.66 19.55 -17.33
C LYS A 171 14.49 18.43 -17.96
N THR A 172 14.10 17.98 -19.14
CA THR A 172 14.73 16.87 -19.88
C THR A 172 16.03 17.24 -20.60
N PHE A 173 16.63 18.40 -20.33
CA PHE A 173 17.83 18.88 -21.02
C PHE A 173 19.13 18.72 -20.20
N SER A 174 20.17 18.27 -20.90
CA SER A 174 21.52 18.05 -20.40
C SER A 174 22.24 19.37 -20.10
N TRP A 175 22.67 19.54 -18.86
CA TRP A 175 23.74 20.48 -18.51
C TRP A 175 24.86 19.70 -17.84
N LYS A 176 26.07 19.76 -18.40
CA LYS A 176 27.34 19.17 -17.94
C LYS A 176 27.20 17.87 -17.12
N ASN A 177 27.41 16.72 -17.78
CA ASN A 177 27.53 15.37 -17.18
C ASN A 177 26.23 14.76 -16.59
N GLN A 178 25.05 15.31 -16.85
CA GLN A 178 23.79 14.66 -16.48
C GLN A 178 23.24 13.77 -17.60
N PRO A 179 22.60 12.63 -17.27
CA PRO A 179 21.97 11.76 -18.26
C PRO A 179 20.79 12.49 -18.92
N ALA A 180 20.69 12.42 -20.25
CA ALA A 180 19.50 12.90 -20.96
C ALA A 180 18.34 11.91 -20.72
N PHE A 181 17.26 12.39 -20.10
CA PHE A 181 16.00 11.66 -19.97
C PHE A 181 15.05 12.08 -21.08
N THR A 182 14.28 11.14 -21.62
CA THR A 182 13.34 11.42 -22.70
C THR A 182 11.98 11.85 -22.14
N GLU A 183 11.22 12.64 -22.90
CA GLU A 183 9.81 12.92 -22.55
C GLU A 183 8.97 11.65 -22.46
N LYS A 184 9.34 10.59 -23.21
CA LYS A 184 8.68 9.30 -23.12
C LYS A 184 8.84 8.66 -21.72
N ILE A 185 10.01 8.74 -21.10
CA ILE A 185 10.22 8.25 -19.73
C ILE A 185 9.34 9.01 -18.74
N LYS A 186 9.19 10.34 -18.90
CA LYS A 186 8.30 11.14 -18.07
C LYS A 186 6.84 10.72 -18.22
N GLN A 187 6.38 10.53 -19.46
CA GLN A 187 5.02 10.09 -19.76
C GLN A 187 4.73 8.72 -19.16
N ASP A 188 5.59 7.73 -19.42
CA ASP A 188 5.40 6.35 -18.94
C ASP A 188 5.33 6.28 -17.41
N ILE A 189 6.18 7.02 -16.71
CA ILE A 189 6.19 7.05 -15.24
C ILE A 189 5.00 7.85 -14.71
N THR A 190 4.60 8.93 -15.38
CA THR A 190 3.41 9.71 -14.99
C THR A 190 2.15 8.86 -15.10
N GLU A 191 1.95 8.19 -16.23
CA GLU A 191 0.81 7.30 -16.46
C GLU A 191 0.76 6.19 -15.40
N LEU A 192 1.91 5.57 -15.10
CA LEU A 192 2.01 4.55 -14.07
C LEU A 192 1.61 5.06 -12.67
N ILE A 193 2.13 6.22 -12.26
CA ILE A 193 1.79 6.80 -10.95
C ILE A 193 0.30 7.17 -10.91
N ASP A 194 -0.25 7.66 -12.02
CA ASP A 194 -1.65 8.02 -12.09
C ASP A 194 -2.58 6.80 -12.04
N SER A 195 -2.26 5.71 -12.75
CA SER A 195 -3.12 4.53 -12.85
C SER A 195 -2.98 3.54 -11.70
N ASP A 196 -1.75 3.30 -11.21
CA ASP A 196 -1.43 2.10 -10.41
C ASP A 196 -1.05 2.41 -8.96
N PHE A 197 -0.93 3.69 -8.61
CA PHE A 197 -0.63 4.14 -7.26
C PHE A 197 -1.84 4.85 -6.68
N THR A 198 -2.13 4.61 -5.42
CA THR A 198 -3.14 5.34 -4.65
C THR A 198 -2.53 6.57 -4.00
N GLU A 199 -3.37 7.50 -3.57
CA GLU A 199 -2.93 8.69 -2.83
C GLU A 199 -2.14 8.32 -1.56
N SER A 200 -2.59 7.32 -0.81
CA SER A 200 -1.90 6.82 0.38
C SER A 200 -0.55 6.18 0.07
N GLU A 201 -0.41 5.47 -1.05
CA GLU A 201 0.88 4.91 -1.48
C GLU A 201 1.84 6.03 -1.88
N CYS A 202 1.37 7.06 -2.60
CA CYS A 202 2.17 8.24 -2.95
C CYS A 202 2.60 9.01 -1.69
N GLN A 203 1.71 9.18 -0.71
CA GLN A 203 2.02 9.83 0.56
C GLN A 203 3.12 9.08 1.31
N LEU A 204 3.03 7.74 1.38
CA LEU A 204 4.06 6.90 1.98
C LEU A 204 5.43 7.10 1.31
N LEU A 205 5.49 7.19 -0.03
CA LEU A 205 6.75 7.41 -0.77
C LEU A 205 7.39 8.77 -0.45
N ILE A 206 6.59 9.82 -0.25
CA ILE A 206 7.06 11.16 0.15
C ILE A 206 7.49 11.16 1.62
N GLU A 207 6.72 10.53 2.51
CA GLU A 207 7.06 10.45 3.93
C GLU A 207 8.36 9.67 4.15
N GLN A 208 8.58 8.61 3.37
CA GLN A 208 9.73 7.70 3.47
C GLN A 208 10.76 7.93 2.35
N THR A 209 10.93 9.16 1.89
CA THR A 209 11.81 9.46 0.74
C THR A 209 13.25 9.00 0.93
N ASP A 210 13.82 9.08 2.14
CA ASP A 210 15.19 8.60 2.38
C ASP A 210 15.31 7.08 2.14
N THR A 211 14.33 6.32 2.61
CA THR A 211 14.24 4.88 2.35
C THR A 211 14.06 4.59 0.86
N VAL A 212 13.20 5.34 0.17
CA VAL A 212 13.01 5.23 -1.29
C VAL A 212 14.33 5.45 -2.03
N LEU A 213 15.08 6.49 -1.68
CA LEU A 213 16.38 6.80 -2.30
C LEU A 213 17.38 5.66 -2.09
N ILE A 214 17.51 5.14 -0.87
CA ILE A 214 18.39 3.99 -0.56
C ILE A 214 18.00 2.77 -1.40
N LEU A 215 16.70 2.47 -1.51
CA LEU A 215 16.21 1.32 -2.29
C LEU A 215 16.46 1.49 -3.79
N LEU A 216 16.31 2.71 -4.33
CA LEU A 216 16.65 3.01 -5.72
C LEU A 216 18.15 2.86 -5.98
N GLU A 217 19.01 3.30 -5.06
CA GLU A 217 20.47 3.14 -5.16
C GLU A 217 20.90 1.67 -5.22
N ARG A 218 20.22 0.76 -4.50
CA ARG A 218 20.48 -0.69 -4.58
C ARG A 218 20.31 -1.27 -6.00
N THR A 219 19.59 -0.57 -6.88
CA THR A 219 19.41 -0.97 -8.28
C THR A 219 20.52 -0.47 -9.22
N MET A 220 21.46 0.33 -8.71
CA MET A 220 22.48 1.05 -9.47
C MET A 220 23.89 0.55 -9.13
N SER A 221 24.86 0.79 -10.01
CA SER A 221 26.26 0.50 -9.70
C SER A 221 26.86 1.58 -8.78
N PRO A 222 27.90 1.26 -7.99
CA PRO A 222 28.57 2.25 -7.13
C PRO A 222 29.07 3.49 -7.88
N MET A 223 29.49 3.33 -9.14
CA MET A 223 29.94 4.43 -9.99
C MET A 223 28.79 5.38 -10.36
N VAL A 224 27.61 4.84 -10.67
CA VAL A 224 26.39 5.62 -10.95
C VAL A 224 25.96 6.39 -9.71
N ILE A 225 25.95 5.73 -8.54
CA ILE A 225 25.60 6.39 -7.26
C ILE A 225 26.57 7.56 -6.99
N LYS A 226 27.87 7.32 -7.10
CA LYS A 226 28.90 8.36 -6.86
C LYS A 226 28.72 9.56 -7.79
N ALA A 227 28.29 9.35 -9.03
CA ALA A 227 28.11 10.42 -10.02
C ALA A 227 26.82 11.24 -9.83
N HIS A 228 25.83 10.70 -9.11
CA HIS A 228 24.47 11.26 -9.11
C HIS A 228 23.86 11.51 -7.74
N ARG A 229 24.52 11.08 -6.66
CA ARG A 229 24.07 11.39 -5.30
C ARG A 229 24.21 12.89 -5.01
N GLY A 230 23.13 13.49 -4.50
CA GLY A 230 23.14 14.88 -4.02
C GLY A 230 23.21 15.96 -5.09
N VAL A 231 22.86 15.64 -6.34
CA VAL A 231 22.86 16.59 -7.46
C VAL A 231 21.96 17.80 -7.21
N PHE A 232 20.91 17.66 -6.40
CA PHE A 232 19.95 18.72 -6.09
C PHE A 232 20.08 19.31 -4.67
N HIS A 233 21.09 18.89 -3.88
CA HIS A 233 21.31 19.37 -2.52
C HIS A 233 22.31 20.54 -2.41
N THR A 234 22.56 21.25 -3.51
CA THR A 234 23.38 22.48 -3.57
C THR A 234 22.51 23.73 -3.50
#